data_AF-A0A142XMI4-F1
#
_entry.id   AF-A0A142XMI4-F1
#
_cell.length_a   1.000
_cell.length_b   1.000
_cell.length_c   1.000
_cell.angle_alpha   90.00
_cell.angle_beta   90.00
_cell.angle_gamma   90.00
#
_symmetry.space_group_name_H-M   'P 1'
#
loop_
_entity.id
_entity.type
_entity.pdbx_description
1 polymer ?
#
loop_
_entity_poly.entity_id
_entity_poly.type
_entity_poly.pdbx_seq_one_letter_code
_entity_poly.pdbx_strand_id
1 'polypeptide(L)'
;MNHFSLPGSSDEGTSARYGAHAMELLVTAIMKKGGDRNRLRAKVFGGGKVLDVASEHLNVGARNAEFVLKYLEAEGIPIVGQSLGGNRGRLVRFRPHTGQAMAKHLAGREQNQVAENETKFGRELNQRVETPPDDGITLF
;
A
#
# COMPACT_ATOMS: atom_id res chain seq x y z
N MET A 1 8.66 -5.09 4.79
CA MET A 1 7.69 -4.01 4.50
C MET A 1 6.89 -4.45 3.29
N ASN A 2 5.61 -4.07 3.22
CA ASN A 2 4.75 -4.34 2.08
C ASN A 2 4.32 -3.00 1.45
N HIS A 3 4.32 -2.94 0.12
CA HIS A 3 3.68 -1.90 -0.67
C HIS A 3 2.72 -2.55 -1.66
N PHE A 4 1.43 -2.24 -1.53
CA PHE A 4 0.39 -2.76 -2.42
C PHE A 4 -0.52 -1.63 -2.86
N SER A 5 -1.02 -1.73 -4.10
CA SER A 5 -2.10 -0.89 -4.61
C SER A 5 -3.23 -1.82 -5.02
N LEU A 6 -4.38 -1.70 -4.36
CA LEU A 6 -5.54 -2.48 -4.78
C LEU A 6 -6.03 -1.97 -6.13
N PRO A 7 -6.39 -2.87 -7.07
CA PRO A 7 -7.01 -2.45 -8.31
C PRO A 7 -8.31 -1.72 -7.99
N GLY A 8 -8.59 -0.63 -8.69
CA GLY A 8 -9.88 0.06 -8.65
C GLY A 8 -10.99 -0.75 -9.33
N SER A 9 -10.90 -2.08 -9.36
CA SER A 9 -11.94 -2.93 -9.90
C SER A 9 -13.23 -2.76 -9.08
N SER A 10 -14.36 -2.94 -9.76
CA SER A 10 -15.71 -2.85 -9.21
C SER A 10 -16.01 -3.93 -8.17
N ASP A 11 -15.17 -4.97 -8.05
CA ASP A 11 -15.29 -6.01 -7.03
C ASP A 11 -14.37 -5.74 -5.83
N GLU A 12 -14.94 -5.18 -4.76
CA GLU A 12 -14.25 -4.92 -3.50
C GLU A 12 -13.67 -6.20 -2.88
N GLY A 13 -14.31 -7.35 -3.11
CA GLY A 13 -13.89 -8.63 -2.54
C GLY A 13 -12.55 -9.11 -3.09
N THR A 14 -12.32 -8.95 -4.40
CA THR A 14 -11.04 -9.33 -5.03
C THR A 14 -9.89 -8.45 -4.55
N SER A 15 -10.12 -7.14 -4.45
CA SER A 15 -9.14 -6.20 -3.90
C SER A 15 -8.79 -6.48 -2.44
N ALA A 16 -9.79 -6.76 -1.59
CA ALA A 16 -9.54 -7.12 -0.19
C ALA A 16 -8.75 -8.44 -0.06
N ARG A 17 -9.08 -9.47 -0.86
CA ARG A 17 -8.35 -10.76 -0.87
C ARG A 17 -6.88 -10.56 -1.22
N TYR A 18 -6.59 -9.72 -2.20
CA TYR A 18 -5.24 -9.41 -2.62
C TYR A 18 -4.43 -8.70 -1.51
N GLY A 19 -5.01 -7.66 -0.90
CA GLY A 19 -4.38 -6.98 0.23
C GLY A 19 -4.13 -7.92 1.41
N ALA A 20 -5.09 -8.80 1.71
CA ALA A 20 -4.99 -9.78 2.79
C ALA A 20 -3.87 -10.79 2.50
N HIS A 21 -3.78 -11.29 1.27
CA HIS A 21 -2.73 -12.20 0.85
C HIS A 21 -1.33 -11.57 0.99
N ALA A 22 -1.16 -10.33 0.54
CA ALA A 22 0.11 -9.62 0.66
C ALA A 22 0.55 -9.44 2.12
N MET A 23 -0.40 -9.14 3.01
CA MET A 23 -0.15 -9.01 4.45
C MET A 23 0.19 -10.35 5.09
N GLU A 24 -0.52 -11.42 4.73
CA GLU A 24 -0.28 -12.78 5.20
C GLU A 24 1.13 -13.26 4.81
N LEU A 25 1.55 -13.02 3.56
CA LEU A 25 2.89 -13.35 3.09
C LEU A 25 3.97 -12.65 3.91
N LEU A 26 3.79 -11.35 4.19
CA LEU A 26 4.74 -10.58 5.01
C LEU A 26 4.81 -11.12 6.44
N VAL A 27 3.65 -11.33 7.09
CA VAL A 27 3.60 -11.85 8.46
C VAL A 27 4.26 -13.23 8.51
N THR A 28 3.92 -14.12 7.58
CA THR A 28 4.51 -15.45 7.47
C THR A 28 6.02 -15.40 7.29
N ALA A 29 6.53 -14.51 6.44
CA ALA A 29 7.96 -14.33 6.24
C ALA A 29 8.66 -13.86 7.53
N ILE A 30 8.04 -12.97 8.31
CA ILE A 30 8.56 -12.53 9.61
C ILE A 30 8.58 -13.69 10.61
N MET A 31 7.50 -14.49 10.69
CA MET A 31 7.43 -15.65 11.59
C MET A 31 8.50 -16.70 11.24
N LYS A 32 8.70 -16.99 9.95
CA LYS A 32 9.76 -17.91 9.47
C LYS A 32 11.18 -17.45 9.83
N LYS A 33 11.38 -16.17 10.13
CA LYS A 33 12.65 -15.60 10.59
C LYS A 33 12.74 -15.51 12.12
N GLY A 34 11.84 -16.16 12.86
CA GLY A 34 11.82 -16.17 14.32
C GLY A 34 11.06 -15.01 14.95
N GLY A 35 10.25 -14.28 14.17
CA GLY A 35 9.35 -13.27 14.71
C GLY A 35 8.22 -13.88 15.53
N ASP A 36 7.66 -13.10 16.44
CA ASP A 36 6.52 -13.47 17.28
C ASP A 36 5.31 -12.62 16.90
N ARG A 37 4.21 -13.28 16.55
CA ARG A 37 2.97 -12.66 16.10
C ARG A 37 2.40 -11.68 17.12
N ASN A 38 2.48 -12.02 18.41
CA ASN A 38 1.94 -11.21 19.50
C ASN A 38 2.74 -9.92 19.74
N ARG A 39 3.99 -9.90 19.27
CA ARG A 39 4.91 -8.77 19.38
C ARG A 39 4.91 -7.88 18.13
N LEU A 40 4.13 -8.23 17.10
CA LEU A 40 4.02 -7.41 15.90
C LEU A 40 3.38 -6.06 16.24
N ARG A 41 3.90 -5.02 15.59
CA ARG A 41 3.39 -3.66 15.62
C ARG A 41 3.44 -3.12 14.20
N ALA A 42 2.45 -2.31 13.83
CA ALA A 42 2.34 -1.77 12.48
C ALA A 42 2.62 -0.28 12.45
N LYS A 43 3.24 0.18 11.36
CA LYS A 43 3.25 1.59 10.97
C LYS A 43 2.71 1.72 9.56
N VAL A 44 1.71 2.58 9.37
CA VAL A 44 0.94 2.64 8.13
C VAL A 44 1.15 3.97 7.44
N PHE A 45 1.47 3.93 6.14
CA PHE A 45 1.76 5.11 5.35
C PHE A 45 1.06 5.03 4.00
N GLY A 46 0.59 6.16 3.47
CA GLY A 46 0.07 6.26 2.11
C GLY A 46 -1.39 6.69 2.05
N GLY A 47 -2.14 6.16 1.08
CA GLY A 47 -3.55 6.51 0.88
C GLY A 47 -3.82 7.97 0.49
N GLY A 48 -2.80 8.67 -0.04
CA GLY A 48 -2.97 10.03 -0.55
C GLY A 48 -3.59 10.06 -1.94
N LYS A 49 -4.29 11.14 -2.26
CA LYS A 49 -4.78 11.45 -3.61
C LYS A 49 -3.68 12.17 -4.38
N VAL A 50 -2.80 11.40 -5.01
CA VAL A 50 -1.59 11.89 -5.71
C VAL A 50 -1.91 12.33 -7.15
N LEU A 51 -2.96 11.77 -7.74
CA LEU A 51 -3.40 12.01 -9.12
C LEU A 51 -4.69 12.87 -9.14
N ASP A 52 -4.68 13.96 -9.91
CA ASP A 52 -5.84 14.86 -10.08
C ASP A 52 -6.54 14.60 -11.42
N VAL A 53 -6.76 13.32 -11.73
CA VAL A 53 -7.55 12.88 -12.89
C VAL A 53 -8.98 12.61 -12.43
N ALA A 54 -9.95 13.23 -13.11
CA ALA A 54 -11.37 13.30 -12.77
C ALA A 54 -12.15 11.96 -12.87
N SER A 55 -11.49 10.81 -12.85
CA SER A 55 -12.11 9.50 -13.05
C SER A 55 -12.23 8.74 -11.72
N GLU A 56 -13.31 7.97 -11.56
CA GLU A 56 -13.69 7.02 -10.49
C GLU A 56 -12.56 6.25 -9.74
N HIS A 57 -11.33 6.22 -10.26
CA HIS A 57 -10.08 5.90 -9.55
C HIS A 57 -9.78 6.82 -8.34
N LEU A 58 -10.58 7.87 -8.15
CA LEU A 58 -10.51 8.93 -7.14
C LEU A 58 -10.41 8.48 -5.67
N ASN A 59 -10.66 7.21 -5.33
CA ASN A 59 -10.68 6.77 -3.93
C ASN A 59 -9.86 5.51 -3.61
N VAL A 60 -9.02 5.02 -4.53
CA VAL A 60 -8.18 3.83 -4.27
C VAL A 60 -7.29 4.04 -3.04
N GLY A 61 -6.70 5.24 -2.89
CA GLY A 61 -5.88 5.57 -1.72
C GLY A 61 -6.65 5.47 -0.40
N ALA A 62 -7.86 6.02 -0.34
CA ALA A 62 -8.70 5.97 0.86
C ALA A 62 -9.17 4.55 1.16
N ARG A 63 -9.57 3.79 0.14
CA ARG A 63 -9.99 2.38 0.29
C ARG A 63 -8.84 1.50 0.78
N ASN A 64 -7.62 1.70 0.26
CA ASN A 64 -6.44 0.98 0.74
C ASN A 64 -6.14 1.32 2.20
N ALA A 65 -6.28 2.59 2.59
CA ALA A 65 -6.12 3.02 3.97
C ALA A 65 -7.18 2.40 4.88
N GLU A 66 -8.45 2.40 4.49
CA GLU A 66 -9.53 1.77 5.26
C GLU A 66 -9.33 0.25 5.39
N PHE A 67 -8.99 -0.41 4.30
CA PHE A 67 -8.72 -1.85 4.27
C PHE A 67 -7.62 -2.22 5.27
N VAL A 68 -6.47 -1.54 5.23
CA VAL A 68 -5.33 -1.91 6.07
C VAL A 68 -5.62 -1.64 7.56
N LEU A 69 -6.39 -0.59 7.87
CA LEU A 69 -6.81 -0.33 9.24
C LEU A 69 -7.71 -1.45 9.78
N LYS A 70 -8.74 -1.85 9.02
CA LYS A 70 -9.64 -2.95 9.39
C LYS A 70 -8.90 -4.29 9.50
N TYR A 71 -7.99 -4.57 8.57
CA TYR A 71 -7.19 -5.80 8.59
C TYR A 71 -6.33 -5.87 9.84
N LEU A 72 -5.60 -4.80 10.18
CA LEU A 72 -4.72 -4.78 11.35
C LEU A 72 -5.50 -4.89 12.67
N GLU A 73 -6.69 -4.27 12.73
CA GLU A 73 -7.60 -4.41 13.86
C GLU A 73 -8.07 -5.87 14.02
N ALA A 74 -8.55 -6.50 12.95
CA ALA A 74 -9.01 -7.88 12.96
C ALA A 74 -7.90 -8.88 13.34
N GLU A 75 -6.66 -8.62 12.92
CA GLU A 75 -5.50 -9.45 13.25
C GLU A 75 -4.90 -9.15 14.63
N GLY A 76 -5.44 -8.15 15.35
CA GLY A 76 -4.94 -7.76 16.67
C GLY A 76 -3.52 -7.16 16.64
N ILE A 77 -3.10 -6.55 15.53
CA ILE A 77 -1.77 -5.94 15.36
C ILE A 77 -1.86 -4.43 15.65
N PRO A 78 -1.32 -3.94 16.78
CA PRO A 78 -1.45 -2.54 17.14
C PRO A 78 -0.70 -1.61 16.19
N ILE A 79 -1.36 -0.53 15.78
CA ILE A 79 -0.75 0.56 14.99
C ILE A 79 -0.03 1.51 15.95
N VAL A 80 1.29 1.63 15.79
CA VAL A 80 2.16 2.50 16.62
C VAL A 80 2.58 3.78 15.89
N GLY A 81 2.06 4.00 14.69
CA GLY A 81 2.28 5.22 13.93
C GLY A 81 1.58 5.17 12.58
N GLN A 82 0.97 6.27 12.17
CA GLN A 82 0.29 6.36 10.89
C GLN A 82 0.50 7.71 10.21
N SER A 83 0.54 7.70 8.89
CA SER A 83 0.48 8.90 8.05
C SER A 83 -0.32 8.52 6.81
N LEU A 84 -1.63 8.78 6.87
CA LEU A 84 -2.62 8.40 5.86
C LEU A 84 -3.26 9.64 5.21
N GLY A 85 -3.80 9.50 4.00
CA GLY A 85 -4.53 10.58 3.31
C GLY A 85 -3.62 11.70 2.77
N GLY A 86 -4.18 12.88 2.48
CA GLY A 86 -3.46 14.02 1.91
C GLY A 86 -3.37 14.01 0.37
N ASN A 87 -2.84 15.09 -0.21
CA ASN A 87 -2.81 15.32 -1.67
C ASN A 87 -1.41 15.20 -2.29
N ARG A 88 -0.44 14.67 -1.54
CA ARG A 88 0.95 14.51 -1.98
C ARG A 88 1.40 13.08 -1.75
N GLY A 89 2.15 12.56 -2.72
CA GLY A 89 2.90 11.33 -2.56
C GLY A 89 3.93 11.49 -1.45
N ARG A 90 4.36 10.36 -0.87
CA ARG A 90 5.40 10.36 0.16
C ARG A 90 6.38 9.22 -0.05
N LEU A 91 7.65 9.53 0.17
CA LEU A 91 8.69 8.53 0.26
C LEU A 91 8.76 8.02 1.71
N VAL A 92 8.67 6.71 1.86
CA VAL A 92 8.76 6.04 3.16
C VAL A 92 10.06 5.27 3.25
N ARG A 93 10.80 5.49 4.34
CA ARG A 93 12.00 4.73 4.66
C ARG A 93 11.83 4.05 6.01
N PHE A 94 12.00 2.73 6.03
CA PHE A 94 11.87 1.93 7.24
C PHE A 94 13.21 1.27 7.62
N ARG A 95 13.50 1.26 8.92
CA ARG A 95 14.67 0.60 9.51
C ARG A 95 14.18 -0.58 10.35
N PRO A 96 14.23 -1.81 9.82
CA PRO A 96 13.66 -2.97 10.52
C PRO A 96 14.25 -3.22 11.91
N HIS A 97 15.57 -3.03 12.07
CA HIS A 97 16.29 -3.29 13.32
C HIS A 97 15.89 -2.35 14.48
N THR A 98 15.38 -1.15 14.19
CA THR A 98 14.91 -0.19 15.22
C THR A 98 13.40 0.04 15.18
N GLY A 99 12.70 -0.44 14.15
CA GLY A 99 11.31 -0.11 13.89
C GLY A 99 11.09 1.37 13.50
N GLN A 100 12.15 2.16 13.29
CA GLN A 100 12.01 3.56 12.89
C GLN A 100 11.47 3.68 11.46
N ALA A 101 10.52 4.59 11.27
CA ALA A 101 9.96 4.90 9.97
C ALA A 101 9.99 6.42 9.77
N MET A 102 10.43 6.83 8.59
CA MET A 102 10.49 8.23 8.16
C MET A 102 9.63 8.38 6.92
N ALA A 103 8.82 9.43 6.89
CA ALA A 103 8.03 9.80 5.73
C ALA A 103 8.37 11.22 5.30
N LYS A 104 8.62 11.42 4.01
CA LYS A 104 8.85 12.74 3.41
C LYS A 104 7.84 12.94 2.28
N HIS A 105 7.09 14.05 2.33
CA HIS A 105 6.24 14.45 1.21
C HIS A 105 7.08 14.83 0.00
N LEU A 106 6.66 14.39 -1.18
CA LEU A 106 7.34 14.69 -2.44
C LEU A 106 7.23 16.19 -2.76
N ALA A 107 8.32 16.78 -3.24
CA ALA A 107 8.32 18.14 -3.79
C ALA A 107 7.49 18.19 -5.09
N GLY A 108 7.02 19.37 -5.51
CA GLY A 108 6.14 19.49 -6.68
C GLY A 108 6.70 18.86 -7.97
N ARG A 109 8.01 18.96 -8.21
CA ARG A 109 8.67 18.31 -9.36
C ARG A 109 8.70 16.78 -9.24
N GLU A 110 9.02 16.26 -8.05
CA GLU A 110 9.03 14.82 -7.77
C GLU A 110 7.61 14.24 -7.86
N GLN A 111 6.62 14.99 -7.37
CA GLN A 111 5.20 14.65 -7.44
C GLN A 111 4.74 14.48 -8.89
N ASN A 112 5.09 15.40 -9.78
CA ASN A 112 4.71 15.32 -11.20
C ASN A 112 5.35 14.10 -11.87
N GLN A 113 6.63 13.81 -11.60
CA GLN A 113 7.32 12.64 -12.14
C GLN A 113 6.67 11.33 -11.68
N VAL A 114 6.32 11.24 -10.40
CA VAL A 114 5.64 10.07 -9.83
C VAL A 114 4.23 9.93 -10.41
N ALA A 115 3.48 11.02 -10.55
CA ALA A 115 2.16 11.02 -11.17
C ALA A 115 2.19 10.53 -12.63
N GLU A 116 3.17 10.98 -13.42
CA GLU A 116 3.36 10.53 -14.80
C GLU A 116 3.68 9.03 -14.87
N ASN A 117 4.56 8.55 -13.99
CA ASN A 117 4.94 7.14 -13.92
C ASN A 117 3.76 6.26 -13.50
N GLU A 118 3.00 6.66 -12.48
CA GLU A 118 1.80 5.96 -12.02
C GLU A 118 0.71 5.95 -13.09
N THR A 119 0.54 7.05 -13.84
CA THR A 119 -0.42 7.12 -14.95
C THR A 119 -0.03 6.20 -16.10
N LYS A 120 1.27 6.16 -16.47
CA LYS A 120 1.78 5.23 -17.48
C LYS A 120 1.61 3.78 -17.05
N PHE A 121 1.99 3.47 -15.81
CA PHE A 121 1.84 2.13 -15.24
C PHE A 121 0.38 1.68 -15.14
N GLY A 122 -0.53 2.57 -14.74
CA GLY A 122 -1.97 2.29 -14.70
C GLY A 122 -2.55 2.00 -16.10
N ARG A 123 -2.08 2.70 -17.14
CA ARG A 123 -2.47 2.41 -18.53
C ARG A 123 -1.93 1.05 -19.00
N GLU A 124 -0.70 0.71 -18.64
CA GLU A 124 -0.09 -0.59 -18.96
C GLU A 124 -0.81 -1.75 -18.26
N LEU A 125 -1.21 -1.57 -16.99
CA LEU A 125 -2.02 -2.55 -16.25
C LEU A 125 -3.39 -2.78 -16.91
N ASN A 126 -4.06 -1.71 -17.33
CA ASN A 126 -5.34 -1.84 -18.05
C ASN A 126 -5.18 -2.53 -19.43
N GLN A 127 -4.01 -2.44 -20.06
CA GLN A 127 -3.70 -3.16 -21.31
C GLN A 127 -3.29 -4.62 -21.09
N ARG A 128 -2.77 -4.97 -19.91
CA ARG A 128 -2.35 -6.34 -19.55
C ARG A 128 -3.48 -7.25 -19.06
N VAL A 129 -4.73 -6.79 -19.06
CA VAL A 129 -5.90 -7.59 -18.66
C VAL A 129 -6.11 -8.84 -19.56
N GLU A 130 -5.33 -9.03 -20.63
CA GLU A 130 -5.33 -10.25 -21.47
C GLU A 130 -4.26 -11.32 -21.11
N THR A 131 -3.43 -11.15 -20.08
CA THR A 131 -2.48 -12.20 -19.63
C THR A 131 -2.36 -12.25 -18.10
N PRO A 132 -2.17 -13.45 -17.49
CA PRO A 132 -2.31 -13.62 -16.04
C PRO A 132 -1.27 -12.78 -15.28
N PRO A 133 -1.65 -12.17 -14.14
CA PRO A 133 -0.94 -11.01 -13.61
C PRO A 133 0.35 -11.40 -12.87
N ASP A 134 1.41 -10.64 -13.13
CA ASP A 134 2.57 -10.56 -12.24
C ASP A 134 2.17 -9.65 -11.07
N ASP A 135 2.16 -10.22 -9.87
CA ASP A 135 1.21 -9.92 -8.79
C ASP A 135 1.31 -8.53 -8.14
N GLY A 136 1.98 -7.50 -8.65
CA GLY A 136 1.94 -6.10 -8.12
C GLY A 136 2.35 -5.89 -6.64
N ILE A 137 2.60 -6.96 -5.88
CA ILE A 137 3.02 -6.96 -4.48
C ILE A 137 4.53 -6.85 -4.48
N THR A 138 5.07 -5.77 -3.94
CA THR A 138 6.51 -5.69 -3.68
C THR A 138 6.78 -5.85 -2.19
N LEU A 139 7.47 -6.94 -1.84
CA LEU A 139 7.98 -7.17 -0.49
C LEU A 139 9.38 -6.56 -0.37
N PHE A 140 9.59 -5.71 0.63
CA PHE A 140 10.86 -5.04 0.94
C PHE A 140 11.44 -5.48 2.28
#